data_AF-A0A7X6U899-F1
#
_entry.id   AF-A0A7X6U899-F1
#
_cell.length_a   1.000
_cell.length_b   1.000
_cell.length_c   1.000
_cell.angle_alpha   90.00
_cell.angle_beta   90.00
_cell.angle_gamma   90.00
#
_symmetry.space_group_name_H-M   'P 1'
#
loop_
_entity.id
_entity.type
_entity.pdbx_description
1 polymer ?
#
loop_
_entity_poly.entity_id
_entity_poly.type
_entity_poly.pdbx_seq_one_letter_code
_entity_poly.pdbx_strand_id
1 'polypeptide(L)'
;MCGRYYIEQEEDLAEMRQILTEVNRRYQGTEALSALRTGEVAPSHVVPALRLSGDKVVADLVQWGFLRFQGSGLVINARAETAAEKPMFRGALRQGRILVPANAFFEWHHDAAGRTGKKMKLKLDGEPTFYMAGLARFFR
;
A
#
# COMPACT_ATOMS: atom_id res chain seq x y z
N MET A 1 0.53 3.61 14.06
CA MET A 1 -0.10 3.80 12.73
C MET A 1 0.98 3.47 11.74
N CYS A 2 0.83 2.34 11.05
CA CYS A 2 1.87 1.76 10.24
C CYS A 2 2.40 2.76 9.21
N GLY A 3 3.72 2.96 9.20
CA GLY A 3 4.43 3.84 8.26
C GLY A 3 5.46 3.10 7.41
N ARG A 4 5.59 1.78 7.56
CA ARG A 4 6.44 0.93 6.74
C ARG A 4 5.81 -0.45 6.60
N TYR A 5 5.87 -1.01 5.41
CA TYR A 5 5.53 -2.41 5.20
C TYR A 5 6.55 -3.08 4.28
N TYR A 6 6.39 -4.39 4.07
CA TYR A 6 7.37 -5.18 3.36
C TYR A 6 6.72 -6.00 2.24
N ILE A 7 7.34 -5.95 1.06
CA ILE A 7 7.01 -6.76 -0.12
C ILE A 7 8.21 -7.66 -0.42
N GLU A 8 8.05 -8.95 -0.18
CA GLU A 8 9.07 -9.96 -0.45
C GLU A 8 9.08 -10.32 -1.93
N GLN A 9 10.27 -10.58 -2.47
CA GLN A 9 10.46 -10.95 -3.88
C GLN A 9 10.86 -12.41 -4.09
N GLU A 10 10.93 -13.20 -3.02
CA GLU A 10 11.37 -14.59 -3.09
C GLU A 10 10.40 -15.48 -3.89
N GLU A 11 10.96 -16.48 -4.58
CA GLU A 11 10.29 -17.30 -5.60
C GLU A 11 9.14 -18.15 -5.05
N ASP A 12 9.15 -18.48 -3.76
CA ASP A 12 8.16 -19.33 -3.10
C ASP A 12 6.80 -18.63 -2.87
N LEU A 13 6.72 -17.32 -3.14
CA LEU A 13 5.51 -16.53 -2.96
C LEU A 13 4.71 -16.42 -4.25
N ALA A 14 4.03 -17.51 -4.61
CA ALA A 14 3.28 -17.63 -5.86
C ALA A 14 2.32 -16.44 -6.12
N GLU A 15 1.57 -16.01 -5.10
CA GLU A 15 0.63 -14.88 -5.21
C GLU A 15 1.35 -13.56 -5.51
N MET A 16 2.35 -13.20 -4.71
CA MET A 16 3.09 -11.94 -4.91
C MET A 16 3.78 -11.93 -6.27
N ARG A 17 4.36 -13.06 -6.68
CA ARG A 17 4.99 -13.21 -8.00
C ARG A 17 3.99 -12.99 -9.13
N GLN A 18 2.77 -13.51 -9.03
CA GLN A 18 1.73 -13.28 -10.03
C GLN A 18 1.35 -11.80 -10.13
N ILE A 19 1.19 -11.12 -8.98
CA ILE A 19 0.90 -9.69 -8.93
C ILE A 19 2.01 -8.88 -9.61
N LEU A 20 3.27 -9.13 -9.24
CA LEU A 20 4.42 -8.43 -9.81
C LEU A 20 4.58 -8.75 -11.30
N THR A 21 4.32 -9.99 -11.73
CA THR A 21 4.34 -10.36 -13.15
C THR A 21 3.33 -9.56 -13.95
N GLU A 22 2.09 -9.46 -13.46
CA GLU A 22 1.03 -8.69 -14.13
C GLU A 22 1.34 -7.18 -14.15
N VAL A 23 1.88 -6.64 -13.07
CA VAL A 23 2.36 -5.23 -13.01
C VAL A 23 3.46 -4.99 -14.05
N ASN A 24 4.48 -5.85 -14.10
CA ASN A 24 5.57 -5.75 -15.07
C ASN A 24 5.04 -5.79 -16.51
N ARG A 25 4.12 -6.70 -16.80
CA ARG A 25 3.48 -6.84 -18.12
C ARG A 25 2.67 -5.60 -18.49
N ARG A 26 1.89 -5.05 -17.55
CA ARG A 26 0.98 -3.91 -17.78
C ARG A 26 1.73 -2.58 -17.93
N TYR A 27 2.81 -2.40 -17.18
CA TYR A 27 3.56 -1.14 -17.09
C TYR A 27 4.93 -1.19 -17.79
N GLN A 28 5.15 -2.18 -18.66
CA GLN A 28 6.40 -2.36 -19.38
C GLN A 28 6.81 -1.08 -20.13
N GLY A 29 8.04 -0.60 -19.88
CA GLY A 29 8.59 0.59 -20.52
C GLY A 29 8.07 1.93 -19.97
N THR A 30 7.30 1.93 -18.87
CA THR A 30 6.80 3.16 -18.24
C THR A 30 7.70 3.61 -17.09
N GLU A 31 7.73 4.91 -16.81
CA GLU A 31 8.42 5.47 -15.63
C GLU A 31 7.83 4.95 -14.31
N ALA A 32 6.52 4.69 -14.29
CA ALA A 32 5.85 4.15 -13.11
C ALA A 32 6.41 2.77 -12.69
N LEU A 33 6.72 1.91 -13.66
CA LEU A 33 7.36 0.62 -13.38
C LEU A 33 8.78 0.81 -12.83
N SER A 34 9.56 1.73 -13.41
CA SER A 34 10.90 2.07 -12.90
C SER A 34 10.87 2.65 -11.48
N ALA A 35 9.76 3.28 -11.09
CA ALA A 35 9.55 3.83 -9.76
C ALA A 35 9.02 2.81 -8.73
N LEU A 36 8.64 1.60 -9.17
CA LEU A 36 8.14 0.54 -8.30
C LEU A 36 9.13 0.22 -7.19
N ARG A 37 8.63 0.11 -5.96
CA ARG A 37 9.42 -0.30 -4.80
C ARG A 37 8.91 -1.60 -4.21
N THR A 38 9.85 -2.50 -3.97
CA THR A 38 9.73 -3.76 -3.27
C THR A 38 10.72 -3.79 -2.09
N GLY A 39 10.70 -4.83 -1.26
CA GLY A 39 11.43 -4.85 0.01
C GLY A 39 10.74 -3.97 1.03
N GLU A 40 11.50 -3.16 1.76
CA GLU A 40 10.91 -2.21 2.72
C GLU A 40 10.31 -0.98 2.02
N VAL A 41 8.99 -0.86 2.11
CA VAL A 41 8.21 0.23 1.52
C VAL A 41 7.98 1.35 2.52
N ALA A 42 8.10 2.59 2.04
CA ALA A 42 7.84 3.83 2.77
C ALA A 42 6.79 4.70 2.06
N PRO A 43 6.19 5.70 2.75
CA PRO A 43 5.39 6.73 2.12
C PRO A 43 6.06 7.33 0.91
N SER A 44 5.26 7.78 -0.06
CA SER A 44 5.63 8.25 -1.39
C SER A 44 6.16 7.21 -2.37
N HIS A 45 6.47 5.98 -1.94
CA HIS A 45 6.85 4.92 -2.87
C HIS A 45 5.68 4.53 -3.77
N VAL A 46 6.00 4.17 -5.02
CA VAL A 46 5.09 3.53 -5.95
C VAL A 46 5.09 2.03 -5.69
N VAL A 47 3.90 1.45 -5.53
CA VAL A 47 3.72 0.08 -5.05
C VAL A 47 2.59 -0.64 -5.79
N PRO A 48 2.61 -1.98 -5.84
CA PRO A 48 1.54 -2.73 -6.44
C PRO A 48 0.28 -2.65 -5.56
N ALA A 49 -0.88 -2.62 -6.21
CA ALA A 49 -2.17 -2.73 -5.56
C ALA A 49 -3.15 -3.48 -6.47
N LEU A 50 -4.08 -4.21 -5.88
CA LEU A 50 -5.16 -4.85 -6.61
C LEU A 50 -6.41 -3.98 -6.55
N ARG A 51 -7.06 -3.79 -7.69
CA ARG A 51 -8.36 -3.11 -7.77
C ARG A 51 -9.36 -3.91 -8.58
N LEU A 52 -10.63 -3.69 -8.31
CA LEU A 52 -11.70 -4.22 -9.14
C LEU A 52 -11.90 -3.31 -10.38
N SER A 53 -11.99 -3.91 -11.56
CA SER A 53 -12.21 -3.24 -12.84
C SER A 53 -13.29 -3.99 -13.62
N GLY A 54 -14.54 -3.54 -13.52
CA GLY A 54 -15.69 -4.38 -13.90
C GLY A 54 -15.74 -5.60 -12.99
N ASP A 55 -15.80 -6.80 -13.57
CA ASP A 55 -15.80 -8.06 -12.80
C ASP A 55 -14.41 -8.70 -12.69
N LYS A 56 -13.35 -7.97 -13.05
CA LYS A 56 -11.97 -8.47 -13.04
C LYS A 56 -11.13 -7.79 -11.98
N VAL A 57 -10.36 -8.58 -11.24
CA VAL A 57 -9.27 -8.06 -10.39
C VAL A 57 -8.10 -7.72 -11.30
N VAL A 58 -7.57 -6.51 -11.16
CA VAL A 58 -6.44 -6.00 -11.94
C VAL A 58 -5.35 -5.52 -11.00
N ALA A 59 -4.11 -5.89 -11.29
CA ALA A 59 -2.94 -5.35 -10.62
C ALA A 59 -2.56 -3.99 -11.23
N ASP A 60 -2.41 -3.00 -10.36
CA ASP A 60 -2.18 -1.60 -10.70
C ASP A 60 -1.00 -1.05 -9.88
N LEU A 61 -0.47 0.10 -10.28
CA LEU A 61 0.57 0.83 -9.55
C LEU A 61 -0.04 2.07 -8.91
N VAL A 62 0.23 2.27 -7.63
CA VAL A 62 -0.23 3.43 -6.87
C VAL A 62 0.89 4.03 -6.06
N GLN A 63 0.89 5.35 -5.90
CA GLN A 63 1.79 6.01 -4.97
C GLN A 63 1.19 5.98 -3.56
N TRP A 64 1.96 5.57 -2.55
CA TRP A 64 1.46 5.54 -1.17
C TRP A 64 1.43 6.93 -0.55
N GLY A 65 0.23 7.53 -0.55
CA GLY A 65 -0.09 8.74 0.20
C GLY A 65 -0.97 9.71 -0.59
N PHE A 66 -1.95 10.31 0.08
CA PHE A 66 -2.75 11.38 -0.47
C PHE A 66 -2.07 12.73 -0.24
N LEU A 67 -2.00 13.56 -1.27
CA LEU A 67 -1.54 14.94 -1.11
C LEU A 67 -2.46 15.70 -0.15
N ARG A 68 -1.87 16.45 0.79
CA ARG A 68 -2.63 17.38 1.62
C ARG A 68 -3.25 18.48 0.75
N PHE A 69 -4.46 18.90 1.09
CA PHE A 69 -5.16 19.98 0.39
C PHE A 69 -4.51 21.34 0.64
N GLN A 70 -3.89 21.53 1.81
CA GLN A 70 -3.17 22.74 2.22
C GLN A 70 -1.80 22.33 2.78
N GLY A 71 -0.74 22.89 2.22
CA GLY A 71 0.65 22.66 2.67
C GLY A 71 1.35 21.47 2.00
N SER A 72 2.58 21.21 2.46
CA SER A 72 3.42 20.12 1.96
C SER A 72 3.17 18.79 2.70
N GLY A 73 3.39 17.69 1.99
CA GLY A 73 3.42 16.34 2.54
C GLY A 73 2.19 15.47 2.26
N LEU A 74 2.28 14.22 2.75
CA LEU A 74 1.35 13.15 2.44
C LEU A 74 0.53 12.73 3.67
N VAL A 75 -0.71 12.33 3.41
CA VAL A 75 -1.57 11.60 4.34
C VAL A 75 -1.57 10.14 3.93
N ILE A 76 -0.94 9.30 4.76
CA ILE A 76 -0.59 7.92 4.39
C ILE A 76 -1.56 6.86 4.95
N ASN A 77 -2.38 7.25 5.94
CA ASN A 77 -3.33 6.37 6.62
C ASN A 77 -4.68 7.07 6.74
N ALA A 78 -5.76 6.31 6.57
CA ALA A 78 -7.13 6.76 6.78
C ALA A 78 -7.74 6.00 7.96
N ARG A 79 -8.35 6.73 8.91
CA ARG A 79 -9.11 6.14 10.01
C ARG A 79 -10.44 5.64 9.47
N ALA A 80 -10.73 4.35 9.62
CA ALA A 80 -11.92 3.71 9.06
C ALA A 80 -13.21 4.39 9.54
N GLU A 81 -13.24 4.81 10.80
CA GLU A 81 -14.37 5.46 11.48
C GLU A 81 -14.78 6.78 10.82
N THR A 82 -13.84 7.47 10.17
CA THR A 82 -14.08 8.83 9.61
C THR A 82 -13.83 8.91 8.10
N ALA A 83 -13.42 7.82 7.46
CA ALA A 83 -13.05 7.82 6.05
C ALA A 83 -14.22 8.20 5.12
N ALA A 84 -15.45 7.86 5.50
CA ALA A 84 -16.65 8.18 4.72
C ALA A 84 -17.03 9.67 4.75
N GLU A 85 -16.63 10.37 5.81
CA GLU A 85 -17.00 11.77 6.05
C GLU A 85 -15.95 12.73 5.48
N LYS A 86 -14.66 12.35 5.56
CA LYS A 86 -13.56 13.24 5.15
C LYS A 86 -13.52 13.44 3.64
N PRO A 87 -13.54 14.70 3.13
CA PRO A 87 -13.51 14.99 1.69
C PRO A 87 -12.33 14.35 0.95
N MET A 88 -11.18 14.21 1.62
CA MET A 88 -9.99 13.56 1.08
C MET A 88 -10.22 12.10 0.68
N PHE A 89 -11.03 11.37 1.45
CA PHE A 89 -11.20 9.92 1.34
C PHE A 89 -12.56 9.49 0.79
N ARG A 90 -13.63 10.25 1.06
CA ARG A 90 -15.03 9.86 0.73
C ARG A 90 -15.25 9.44 -0.73
N GLY A 91 -14.54 10.05 -1.67
CA GLY A 91 -14.60 9.69 -3.10
C GLY A 91 -13.89 8.36 -3.38
N ALA A 92 -12.64 8.22 -2.89
CA ALA A 92 -11.86 7.01 -3.02
C ALA A 92 -12.49 5.83 -2.28
N LEU A 93 -13.18 6.05 -1.16
CA LEU A 93 -13.92 5.00 -0.46
C LEU A 93 -15.05 4.40 -1.32
N ARG A 94 -15.69 5.21 -2.16
CA ARG A 94 -16.76 4.74 -3.05
C ARG A 94 -16.23 4.06 -4.30
N GLN A 95 -15.16 4.56 -4.90
CA GLN A 95 -14.76 4.20 -6.27
C GLN A 95 -13.30 3.77 -6.42
N GLY A 96 -12.48 3.93 -5.39
CA GLY A 96 -11.04 3.71 -5.41
C GLY A 96 -10.56 2.77 -4.33
N ARG A 97 -11.38 1.77 -3.97
CA ARG A 97 -10.97 0.72 -3.02
C ARG A 97 -9.94 -0.18 -3.68
N ILE A 98 -8.88 -0.45 -2.95
CA ILE A 98 -7.78 -1.33 -3.38
C ILE A 98 -7.41 -2.30 -2.27
N LEU A 99 -6.76 -3.40 -2.64
CA LEU A 99 -6.05 -4.28 -1.73
C LEU A 99 -4.54 -4.06 -1.94
N VAL A 100 -3.83 -3.77 -0.86
CA VAL A 100 -2.37 -3.61 -0.86
C VAL A 100 -1.74 -4.90 -0.34
N PRO A 101 -1.06 -5.69 -1.19
CA PRO A 101 -0.42 -6.91 -0.77
C PRO A 101 0.84 -6.60 0.07
N ALA A 102 1.06 -7.37 1.13
CA ALA A 102 2.22 -7.25 2.01
C ALA A 102 2.57 -8.60 2.64
N ASN A 103 3.84 -8.77 3.00
CA ASN A 103 4.33 -9.96 3.72
C ASN A 103 4.61 -9.64 5.20
N ALA A 104 4.80 -8.36 5.51
CA ALA A 104 4.93 -7.86 6.86
C ALA A 104 4.60 -6.37 6.92
N PHE A 105 4.31 -5.86 8.11
CA PHE A 105 4.34 -4.43 8.38
C PHE A 105 5.19 -4.12 9.61
N PHE A 106 5.66 -2.87 9.73
CA PHE A 106 6.52 -2.47 10.84
C PHE A 106 5.83 -1.45 11.74
N GLU A 107 5.98 -1.67 13.03
CA GLU A 107 5.61 -0.72 14.08
C GLU A 107 6.80 -0.51 15.02
N TRP A 108 6.81 0.62 15.72
CA TRP A 108 7.84 0.95 16.69
C TRP A 108 7.25 0.85 18.07
N HIS A 109 7.97 0.15 18.97
CA HIS A 109 7.63 0.19 20.38
C HIS A 109 7.95 1.58 20.92
N HIS A 110 7.01 2.23 21.62
CA HIS A 110 7.29 3.47 22.34
C HIS A 110 7.39 3.16 23.84
N ASP A 111 8.43 3.66 24.49
CA ASP A 111 8.54 3.52 25.95
C ASP A 111 7.56 4.44 26.70
N ALA A 112 7.48 4.30 28.03
CA ALA A 112 6.60 5.11 28.86
C ALA A 112 6.89 6.62 28.79
N ALA A 113 8.07 7.02 28.32
CA ALA A 113 8.46 8.41 28.09
C ALA A 113 8.20 8.88 26.64
N GLY A 114 7.57 8.05 25.80
CA GLY A 114 7.23 8.36 24.42
C GLY A 114 8.40 8.24 23.43
N ARG A 115 9.57 7.76 23.85
CA ARG A 115 10.73 7.63 22.97
C ARG A 115 10.54 6.45 22.02
N THR A 116 10.85 6.66 20.75
CA THR A 116 10.81 5.61 19.72
C THR A 116 11.87 4.56 20.03
N GLY A 117 11.41 3.37 20.36
CA GLY A 117 12.21 2.20 20.67
C GLY A 117 12.38 1.27 19.46
N LYS A 118 12.48 -0.03 19.76
CA LYS A 118 12.82 -1.07 18.78
C LYS A 118 11.75 -1.18 17.69
N LYS A 119 12.21 -1.27 16.44
CA LYS A 119 11.40 -1.61 15.27
C LYS A 119 10.98 -3.07 15.33
N MET A 120 9.69 -3.35 15.19
CA MET A 120 9.12 -4.68 15.18
C MET A 120 8.61 -5.01 13.79
N LYS A 121 8.90 -6.21 13.28
CA LYS A 121 8.35 -6.75 12.02
C LYS A 121 7.18 -7.67 12.37
N LEU A 122 5.98 -7.26 12.00
CA LEU A 122 4.73 -7.97 12.26
C LEU A 122 4.33 -8.73 10.99
N LYS A 123 4.14 -10.05 11.13
CA LYS A 123 3.74 -10.98 10.07
C LYS A 123 2.47 -11.70 10.51
N LEU A 124 1.70 -12.19 9.55
CA LEU A 124 0.61 -13.12 9.83
C LEU A 124 1.19 -14.54 9.91
N ASP A 125 0.83 -15.30 10.93
CA ASP A 125 1.32 -16.66 11.12
C ASP A 125 0.67 -17.61 10.10
N GLY A 126 1.43 -18.53 9.53
CA GLY A 126 0.99 -19.45 8.48
C GLY A 126 0.65 -18.81 7.12
N GLU A 127 0.51 -17.49 7.04
CA GLU A 127 0.11 -16.76 5.83
C GLU A 127 1.25 -15.86 5.33
N PRO A 128 1.94 -16.25 4.25
CA PRO A 128 3.11 -15.52 3.82
C PRO A 128 2.77 -14.17 3.17
N THR A 129 1.55 -14.01 2.67
CA THR A 129 1.01 -12.75 2.10
C THR A 129 -0.32 -12.42 2.75
N PHE A 130 -0.52 -11.16 3.13
CA PHE A 130 -1.81 -10.64 3.54
C PHE A 130 -2.13 -9.36 2.78
N TYR A 131 -3.39 -8.93 2.84
CA TYR A 131 -3.89 -7.79 2.09
C TYR A 131 -4.42 -6.72 3.03
N MET A 132 -3.88 -5.50 2.92
CA MET A 132 -4.40 -4.34 3.64
C MET A 132 -5.44 -3.61 2.78
N ALA A 133 -6.55 -3.22 3.39
CA ALA A 133 -7.54 -2.37 2.73
C ALA A 133 -6.93 -0.98 2.48
N GLY A 134 -6.99 -0.51 1.24
CA GLY A 134 -6.46 0.79 0.84
C GLY A 134 -7.46 1.60 0.04
N LEU A 135 -7.17 2.90 -0.07
CA LEU A 135 -7.90 3.86 -0.90
C LEU A 135 -6.92 4.50 -1.88
N ALA A 136 -7.33 4.62 -3.14
CA ALA A 136 -6.54 5.23 -4.20
C ALA A 136 -7.38 6.17 -5.07
N ARG A 137 -6.71 7.06 -5.79
CA ARG A 137 -7.29 7.87 -6.86
C ARG A 137 -6.64 7.46 -8.16
N PHE A 138 -7.42 6.87 -9.05
CA PHE A 138 -7.02 6.61 -10.42
C PHE A 138 -7.50 7.82 -11.22
N PHE A 139 -6.60 8.72 -11.59
CA PHE A 139 -6.94 9.80 -12.50
C PHE A 139 -7.32 9.16 -13.84
N ARG A 140 -8.53 9.45 -14.31
CA ARG A 140 -8.93 9.22 -15.70
C ARG A 140 -8.60 10.45 -16.51
#